data_AF-A0A838U8C0-F1
#
_entry.id   AF-A0A838U8C0-F1
#
_cell.length_a   1.000
_cell.length_b   1.000
_cell.length_c   1.000
_cell.angle_alpha   90.00
_cell.angle_beta   90.00
_cell.angle_gamma   90.00
#
_symmetry.space_group_name_H-M   'P 1'
#
loop_
_entity.id
_entity.type
_entity.pdbx_description
1 polymer ?
#
loop_
_entity_poly.entity_id
_entity_poly.type
_entity_poly.pdbx_seq_one_letter_code
_entity_poly.pdbx_strand_id
1 'polypeptide(L)' 'MQAIGVQTESPESLLAYYQRVRRDTEKLCEPLEIEDYIPQPVVDVSPPKWNIAHTTWFFE' A
#
# COMPACT_ATOMS: atom_id res chain seq x y z
N MET A 1 3.40 9.55 -29.45
CA MET A 1 3.44 8.09 -29.26
C MET A 1 4.87 7.71 -28.89
N GLN A 2 5.22 7.81 -27.61
CA GLN A 2 6.51 7.30 -27.11
C GLN A 2 6.19 6.03 -26.32
N ALA A 3 6.75 4.91 -26.76
CA ALA A 3 6.70 3.67 -26.01
C ALA A 3 7.48 3.87 -24.71
N ILE A 4 6.78 3.84 -23.59
CA ILE A 4 7.36 3.72 -22.26
C ILE A 4 8.14 2.40 -22.25
N GLY A 5 9.47 2.50 -22.30
CA GLY A 5 10.34 1.34 -22.17
C GLY A 5 10.11 0.70 -20.81
N VAL A 6 9.49 -0.48 -20.79
CA VAL A 6 9.42 -1.31 -19.60
C VAL A 6 10.84 -1.77 -19.30
N GLN A 7 11.50 -1.07 -18.39
CA GLN A 7 12.75 -1.54 -17.80
C GLN A 7 12.40 -2.77 -16.98
N THR A 8 12.90 -3.94 -17.38
CA THR A 8 12.75 -5.16 -16.59
C THR A 8 13.70 -5.05 -15.40
N GLU A 9 13.16 -4.66 -14.25
CA GLU A 9 13.93 -4.60 -13.01
C GLU A 9 14.35 -6.01 -12.54
N SER A 10 15.57 -6.14 -12.02
CA SER A 10 16.05 -7.43 -11.47
C SER A 10 15.17 -7.84 -10.27
N PRO A 11 15.09 -9.15 -9.93
CA PRO A 11 14.32 -9.60 -8.76
C PRO A 11 14.70 -8.89 -7.45
N GLU A 12 15.98 -8.58 -7.27
CA GLU A 12 16.49 -7.81 -6.13
C GLU A 12 15.98 -6.36 -6.13
N SER A 13 15.88 -5.75 -7.31
CA SER A 13 15.30 -4.41 -7.50
C SER A 13 13.79 -4.40 -7.26
N LEU A 14 13.07 -5.42 -7.74
CA LEU A 14 11.63 -5.60 -7.49
C LEU A 14 11.33 -5.86 -6.02
N LEU A 15 12.14 -6.66 -5.32
CA LEU A 15 11.99 -6.87 -3.88
C LEU A 15 12.22 -5.57 -3.11
N ALA A 16 13.26 -4.81 -3.44
CA ALA A 16 13.53 -3.51 -2.82
C ALA A 16 12.37 -2.52 -3.09
N TYR A 17 11.83 -2.53 -4.31
CA TYR A 17 10.67 -1.73 -4.69
C TYR A 17 9.42 -2.12 -3.89
N TYR A 18 9.11 -3.42 -3.82
CA TYR A 18 8.00 -3.94 -3.02
C TYR A 18 8.12 -3.50 -1.56
N GLN A 19 9.28 -3.71 -0.94
CA GLN A 19 9.52 -3.31 0.45
C GLN A 19 9.40 -1.79 0.66
N ARG A 20 9.85 -0.98 -0.31
CA ARG A 20 9.67 0.48 -0.24
C ARG A 20 8.20 0.85 -0.24
N VAL A 21 7.42 0.33 -1.20
CA VAL A 21 5.97 0.61 -1.29
C VAL A 21 5.24 0.15 -0.03
N ARG A 22 5.58 -1.02 0.54
CA ARG A 22 4.97 -1.48 1.80
C ARG A 22 5.28 -0.54 2.98
N ARG A 23 6.52 -0.06 3.11
CA ARG A 23 6.89 0.94 4.14
C ARG A 23 6.19 2.27 3.94
N ASP A 24 5.92 2.68 2.70
CA ASP A 24 5.24 3.94 2.43
C ASP A 24 3.78 3.91 2.93
N THR A 25 3.11 2.75 2.86
CA THR A 25 1.80 2.54 3.51
C THR A 25 1.88 2.68 5.03
N GLU A 26 2.89 2.08 5.67
CA GLU A 26 3.07 2.19 7.13
C GLU A 26 3.32 3.64 7.57
N LYS A 27 4.19 4.37 6.86
CA LYS A 27 4.45 5.80 7.11
C LYS A 27 3.21 6.66 6.95
N LEU A 28 2.36 6.37 5.97
CA LEU A 28 1.12 7.11 5.77
C LEU A 28 0.18 6.98 6.99
N CYS A 29 0.23 5.84 7.67
CA CYS A 29 -0.59 5.55 8.84
C CYS A 29 0.12 5.81 10.18
N GLU A 30 1.41 6.21 10.18
CA GLU A 30 2.19 6.57 11.36
C GLU A 30 1.52 7.60 12.30
N PRO A 31 0.85 8.66 11.81
CA PRO A 31 0.23 9.65 12.70
C PRO A 31 -1.16 9.25 13.23
N LEU A 32 -1.69 8.08 12.84
CA LEU A 32 -3.02 7.64 13.25
C LEU A 32 -2.98 6.98 14.63
N GLU A 33 -3.95 7.31 15.48
CA GLU A 33 -4.17 6.60 16.74
C GLU A 33 -4.93 5.29 16.48
N ILE A 34 -4.92 4.37 17.44
CA ILE A 34 -5.53 3.03 17.29
C ILE A 34 -7.02 3.14 16.93
N GLU A 35 -7.72 4.10 17.53
CA GLU A 35 -9.13 4.36 17.32
C GLU A 35 -9.43 4.78 15.87
N ASP A 36 -8.49 5.41 15.16
CA ASP A 36 -8.68 5.91 13.78
C ASP A 36 -8.75 4.78 12.74
N TYR A 37 -8.30 3.57 13.10
CA TYR A 37 -8.27 2.42 12.19
C TYR A 37 -9.64 1.71 12.05
N ILE A 38 -10.65 2.15 12.78
CA ILE A 38 -11.96 1.45 12.88
C ILE A 38 -13.10 2.16 12.13
N PRO A 39 -13.27 3.50 12.21
CA PRO A 39 -14.46 4.16 11.69
C PRO A 39 -14.61 4.07 10.17
N GLN A 40 -15.87 4.03 9.73
CA GLN A 40 -16.28 4.17 8.35
C GLN A 40 -17.29 5.33 8.27
N PRO A 41 -16.84 6.57 8.02
CA PRO A 41 -17.69 7.76 8.14
C PRO A 41 -18.75 7.84 7.03
N VAL A 42 -18.45 7.30 5.85
CA VAL A 42 -19.37 7.22 4.70
C VAL A 42 -19.17 5.88 3.97
N VAL A 43 -20.18 5.45 3.21
CA VAL A 43 -20.18 4.14 2.53
C VAL A 43 -18.98 3.93 1.59
N ASP A 44 -18.51 5.00 0.95
CA ASP A 44 -17.42 4.94 -0.03
C ASP A 44 -16.01 4.91 0.56
N VAL A 45 -15.86 5.03 1.89
CA VAL A 45 -14.56 5.05 2.58
C VAL A 45 -14.38 3.80 3.44
N SER A 46 -13.35 3.01 3.17
CA SER A 46 -12.96 1.88 4.02
C SER A 46 -12.06 2.33 5.18
N PRO A 47 -12.14 1.71 6.37
CA PRO A 47 -11.22 1.98 7.46
C PRO A 47 -9.74 1.72 7.07
N PRO A 48 -8.76 2.47 7.62
CA PRO A 48 -7.33 2.28 7.30
C PRO A 48 -6.85 0.82 7.45
N LYS A 49 -7.27 0.11 8.52
CA LYS A 49 -6.90 -1.31 8.71
C LYS A 49 -7.39 -2.22 7.59
N TRP A 50 -8.56 -1.90 7.01
CA TRP A 50 -9.13 -2.69 5.93
C TRP A 50 -8.30 -2.54 4.66
N ASN A 51 -7.85 -1.32 4.33
CA ASN A 51 -6.95 -1.07 3.20
C ASN A 51 -5.60 -1.79 3.36
N ILE A 52 -5.00 -1.75 4.56
CA ILE A 52 -3.74 -2.46 4.85
C ILE A 52 -3.92 -3.97 4.63
N ALA A 53 -4.97 -4.56 5.22
CA ALA A 53 -5.27 -5.98 5.05
C ALA A 53 -5.57 -6.35 3.60
N HIS A 54 -6.36 -5.55 2.89
CA HIS A 54 -6.75 -5.80 1.51
C HIS A 54 -5.55 -5.82 0.56
N THR A 55 -4.61 -4.90 0.73
CA THR A 55 -3.37 -4.89 -0.06
C THR A 55 -2.45 -6.05 0.27
N THR A 56 -2.42 -6.54 1.51
CA THR A 56 -1.68 -7.77 1.87
C THR A 56 -2.33 -8.99 1.21
N TRP A 57 -3.65 -9.15 1.38
CA TRP A 57 -4.43 -10.26 0.81
C TRP A 57 -4.27 -10.38 -0.71
N PHE A 58 -4.10 -9.27 -1.44
CA PHE A 58 -3.86 -9.30 -2.88
C PHE A 58 -2.57 -10.06 -3.28
N PHE A 59 -1.55 -10.09 -2.42
CA PHE A 59 -0.26 -10.75 -2.69
C PHE A 59 -0.12 -12.13 -2.02
N GLU A 60 -1.08 -12.53 -1.19
CA GLU A 60 -1.17 -13.88 -0.62
C GLU A 60 -1.81 -14.86 -1.62
#